data_AF-A0A423PN51-F1
#
_entry.id   AF-A0A423PN51-F1
#
_cell.length_a   1.000
_cell.length_b   1.000
_cell.length_c   1.000
_cell.angle_alpha   90.00
_cell.angle_beta   90.00
_cell.angle_gamma   90.00
#
_symmetry.space_group_name_H-M   'P 1'
#
loop_
_entity.id
_entity.type
_entity.pdbx_description
1 polymer ?
#
loop_
_entity_poly.entity_id
_entity_poly.type
_entity_poly.pdbx_seq_one_letter_code
_entity_poly.pdbx_strand_id
1 'polypeptide(L)'
;MSVSVTRWALPCAALMCLGAVACTTAPEPAQPGPLDEPIDAFETIGEPVRPGASDRDRRNLSTDIERLQDARRKYENEQERLSAEARRRQAECRARADSREVPIEDGSGDPAATYCQPAEDGDR
;
A
#
# COMPACT_ATOMS: atom_id res chain seq x y z
N MET A 1 39.71 9.05 27.54
CA MET A 1 39.52 10.45 27.97
C MET A 1 40.18 11.36 26.95
N SER A 2 39.40 12.07 26.14
CA SER A 2 39.71 13.41 25.63
C SER A 2 38.49 13.90 24.86
N VAL A 3 37.82 14.88 25.45
CA VAL A 3 36.69 15.63 24.90
C VAL A 3 37.29 16.82 24.17
N SER A 4 36.78 17.18 22.99
CA SER A 4 36.86 18.55 22.47
C SER A 4 35.71 18.80 21.51
N VAL A 5 34.58 19.20 22.08
CA VAL A 5 33.51 19.93 21.42
C VAL A 5 33.65 21.37 21.88
N THR A 6 33.81 22.34 20.97
CA THR A 6 32.86 23.46 20.82
C THR A 6 33.37 24.53 19.86
N ARG A 7 32.44 24.93 18.97
CA ARG A 7 32.20 26.28 18.43
C ARG A 7 33.30 26.79 17.48
N TRP A 8 33.00 27.42 16.36
CA TRP A 8 32.38 28.73 16.27
C TRP A 8 31.51 28.84 15.02
N ALA A 9 30.46 29.64 15.16
CA ALA A 9 29.45 29.91 14.17
C ALA A 9 29.71 31.27 13.49
N LEU A 10 29.25 31.40 12.23
CA LEU A 10 28.90 32.63 11.50
C LEU A 10 30.04 33.59 11.04
N PRO A 11 29.81 34.48 10.05
CA PRO A 11 29.27 34.28 8.69
C PRO A 11 29.94 35.21 7.64
N CYS A 12 29.38 35.27 6.43
CA CYS A 12 29.41 36.41 5.49
C CYS A 12 30.68 36.75 4.67
N ALA A 13 30.59 36.34 3.40
CA ALA A 13 30.64 37.21 2.21
C ALA A 13 32.00 37.70 1.67
N ALA A 14 31.97 37.90 0.34
CA ALA A 14 33.02 38.37 -0.57
C ALA A 14 34.05 37.28 -0.94
N LEU A 15 34.40 37.03 -2.20
CA LEU A 15 34.25 37.82 -3.41
C LEU A 15 34.54 36.90 -4.62
N MET A 16 33.72 37.03 -5.66
CA MET A 16 34.06 36.86 -7.09
C MET A 16 35.27 35.96 -7.46
N CYS A 17 34.97 34.82 -8.07
CA CYS A 17 35.73 34.38 -9.25
C CYS A 17 34.75 34.19 -10.40
N LEU A 18 34.65 35.22 -11.23
CA LEU A 18 34.11 35.14 -12.58
C LEU A 18 34.84 34.02 -13.33
N GLY A 19 34.07 33.10 -13.88
CA GLY A 19 34.57 32.04 -14.74
C GLY A 19 33.42 31.35 -15.46
N ALA A 20 32.60 32.13 -16.14
CA ALA A 20 31.59 31.63 -17.06
C ALA A 20 32.30 30.91 -18.22
N VAL A 21 32.57 29.62 -18.04
CA VAL A 21 32.92 28.73 -19.15
C VAL A 21 31.62 28.50 -19.90
N ALA A 22 31.58 29.09 -21.09
CA ALA A 22 30.53 29.04 -22.08
C ALA A 22 29.79 27.69 -22.10
N CYS A 23 28.49 27.72 -21.77
CA CYS A 23 27.57 26.71 -22.25
C CYS A 23 27.68 26.69 -23.78
N THR A 24 28.20 25.59 -24.31
CA THR A 24 28.06 25.25 -25.73
C THR A 24 26.57 25.25 -26.04
N THR A 25 26.13 26.26 -26.77
CA THR A 25 24.76 26.42 -27.24
C THR A 25 24.41 25.21 -28.10
N ALA A 26 23.53 24.35 -27.60
CA ALA A 26 22.80 23.44 -28.46
C ALA A 26 22.05 24.29 -29.51
N PRO A 27 22.00 23.89 -30.79
CA PRO A 27 21.23 24.63 -31.77
C PRO A 27 19.78 24.68 -31.32
N GLU A 28 19.25 25.89 -31.17
CA GLU A 28 17.84 26.12 -30.89
C GLU A 28 17.02 25.47 -32.01
N PRO A 29 16.08 24.55 -31.71
CA PRO A 29 15.24 24.00 -32.76
C PRO A 29 14.49 25.15 -33.41
N ALA A 30 14.56 25.22 -34.74
CA ALA A 30 13.85 26.24 -35.52
C ALA A 30 12.39 26.27 -35.07
N GLN A 31 11.97 27.35 -34.42
CA GLN A 31 10.59 27.49 -34.02
C GLN A 31 9.76 27.58 -35.31
N PRO A 32 8.85 26.62 -35.57
CA PRO A 32 7.99 26.71 -36.73
C PRO A 32 7.22 28.03 -36.62
N GLY A 33 7.24 28.80 -37.71
CA GLY A 33 6.47 30.04 -37.80
C GLY A 33 4.99 29.80 -37.52
N PRO A 34 4.20 30.87 -37.37
CA PRO A 34 2.77 30.78 -37.10
C PRO A 34 2.13 29.78 -38.08
N LEU A 35 1.53 28.72 -37.55
CA LEU A 35 0.83 27.74 -38.38
C LEU A 35 -0.36 28.44 -39.03
N ASP A 36 -0.51 28.28 -40.35
CA ASP A 36 -1.61 28.89 -41.11
C ASP A 36 -3.00 28.36 -40.68
N GLU A 37 -3.03 27.24 -39.94
CA GLU A 37 -4.24 26.62 -39.43
C GLU A 37 -3.96 26.06 -38.01
N PRO A 38 -4.87 26.25 -37.03
CA PRO A 38 -4.68 25.71 -35.68
C PRO A 38 -4.77 24.18 -35.74
N ILE A 39 -3.63 23.51 -35.62
CA ILE A 39 -3.57 22.06 -35.50
C ILE A 39 -4.13 21.67 -34.13
N ASP A 40 -5.12 20.78 -34.10
CA ASP A 40 -5.57 20.17 -32.85
C ASP A 40 -4.46 19.22 -32.35
N ALA A 41 -3.76 19.67 -31.31
CA ALA A 41 -2.67 18.92 -30.69
C ALA A 41 -3.13 17.56 -30.15
N PHE A 42 -4.43 17.39 -29.86
CA PHE A 42 -4.99 16.13 -29.37
C PHE A 42 -5.27 15.13 -30.49
N GLU A 43 -5.54 15.61 -31.72
CA GLU A 43 -5.75 14.74 -32.88
C GLU A 43 -4.40 14.28 -33.48
N THR A 44 -3.38 15.12 -33.37
CA THR A 44 -2.05 14.86 -33.95
C THR A 44 -1.21 13.89 -33.11
N ILE A 45 -1.37 13.93 -31.79
CA ILE A 45 -0.66 13.06 -30.87
C ILE A 45 -1.63 11.92 -30.54
N GLY A 46 -1.66 10.88 -31.39
CA GLY A 46 -2.40 9.66 -31.10
C GLY A 46 -2.09 9.13 -29.68
N GLU A 47 -2.98 8.30 -29.13
CA GLU A 47 -2.87 7.81 -27.75
C GLU A 47 -1.44 7.35 -27.42
N PRO A 48 -0.85 7.80 -26.29
CA PRO A 48 0.53 7.48 -25.97
C PRO A 48 0.73 5.98 -25.84
N VAL A 49 1.38 5.38 -26.85
CA VAL A 49 1.78 3.97 -26.84
C VAL A 49 3.03 3.84 -25.98
N ARG A 50 2.91 3.22 -24.80
CA ARG A 50 4.08 2.84 -23.99
C ARG A 50 4.76 1.62 -24.62
N PRO A 51 5.99 1.73 -25.17
CA PRO A 51 6.73 0.57 -25.65
C PRO A 51 7.10 -0.33 -24.46
N GLY A 52 6.73 -1.61 -24.53
CA GLY A 52 7.07 -2.61 -23.52
C GLY A 52 6.00 -2.89 -22.45
N ALA A 53 4.79 -2.33 -22.57
CA ALA A 53 3.67 -2.73 -21.73
C ALA A 53 3.33 -4.21 -22.00
N SER A 54 3.54 -5.07 -21.01
CA SER A 54 3.08 -6.46 -21.09
C SER A 54 1.55 -6.47 -21.22
N ASP A 55 0.95 -7.55 -21.74
CA ASP A 55 -0.52 -7.67 -21.76
C ASP A 55 -1.15 -7.56 -20.36
N ARG A 56 -0.34 -7.70 -19.30
CA ARG A 56 -0.70 -7.44 -17.91
C ARG A 56 -0.77 -5.94 -17.59
N ASP A 57 0.08 -5.11 -18.18
CA ASP A 57 0.11 -3.65 -18.05
C ASP A 57 -0.92 -2.94 -18.96
N ARG A 58 -1.45 -3.64 -19.97
CA ARG A 58 -2.58 -3.16 -20.80
C ARG A 58 -3.94 -3.37 -20.11
N ARG A 59 -3.98 -4.04 -18.96
CA ARG A 59 -5.19 -4.09 -18.12
C ARG A 59 -5.34 -2.73 -17.44
N ASN A 60 -6.44 -2.06 -17.75
CA ASN A 60 -6.80 -0.76 -17.19
C ASN A 60 -6.94 -0.83 -15.65
N LEU A 61 -6.73 0.31 -15.00
CA LEU A 61 -6.89 0.45 -13.54
C LEU A 61 -8.24 -0.06 -13.03
N SER A 62 -9.30 0.01 -13.85
CA SER A 62 -10.61 -0.54 -13.50
C SER A 62 -10.60 -2.06 -13.29
N THR A 63 -9.85 -2.83 -14.10
CA THR A 63 -9.74 -4.29 -13.91
C THR A 63 -9.07 -4.64 -12.58
N ASP A 64 -8.06 -3.86 -12.16
CA ASP A 64 -7.37 -4.09 -10.90
C ASP A 64 -8.22 -3.67 -9.69
N ILE A 65 -9.01 -2.59 -9.82
CA ILE A 65 -9.99 -2.19 -8.80
C ILE A 65 -11.04 -3.29 -8.61
N GLU A 66 -11.60 -3.83 -9.69
CA GLU A 66 -12.57 -4.93 -9.63
C GLU A 66 -11.98 -6.15 -8.94
N ARG A 67 -10.74 -6.54 -9.28
CA ARG A 67 -10.04 -7.65 -8.62
C ARG A 67 -9.83 -7.44 -7.13
N LEU A 68 -9.46 -6.23 -6.71
CA LEU A 68 -9.26 -5.92 -5.30
C LEU A 68 -10.59 -5.94 -4.53
N GLN A 69 -11.66 -5.42 -5.13
CA GLN A 69 -13.00 -5.51 -4.55
C GLN A 69 -13.46 -6.96 -4.43
N ASP A 70 -13.23 -7.78 -5.44
CA ASP A 70 -13.54 -9.22 -5.42
C ASP A 70 -12.76 -9.96 -4.33
N ALA A 71 -11.46 -9.68 -4.21
CA ALA A 71 -10.61 -10.26 -3.18
C ALA A 71 -11.10 -9.87 -1.78
N ARG A 72 -11.48 -8.61 -1.59
CA ARG A 72 -12.05 -8.12 -0.33
C ARG A 72 -13.36 -8.85 0.01
N ARG A 73 -14.30 -8.95 -0.93
CA ARG A 73 -15.57 -9.65 -0.69
C ARG A 73 -15.35 -11.12 -0.33
N LYS A 74 -14.41 -11.80 -1.01
CA LYS A 74 -14.06 -13.19 -0.69
C LYS A 74 -13.49 -13.33 0.72
N TYR A 75 -12.62 -12.41 1.12
CA TYR A 75 -12.05 -12.39 2.46
C TYR A 75 -13.12 -12.18 3.54
N GLU A 76 -14.01 -11.20 3.35
CA GLU A 76 -15.11 -10.90 4.28
C GLU A 76 -16.05 -12.11 4.43
N ASN A 77 -16.44 -12.74 3.31
CA ASN A 77 -17.29 -13.94 3.34
C ASN A 77 -16.62 -15.12 4.07
N GLU A 78 -15.31 -15.34 3.85
CA GLU A 78 -14.58 -16.41 4.52
C GLU A 78 -14.44 -16.14 6.01
N GLN A 79 -14.20 -14.88 6.41
CA GLN A 79 -14.18 -14.47 7.80
C GLN A 79 -15.53 -14.72 8.48
N GLU A 80 -16.64 -14.38 7.81
CA GLU A 80 -17.98 -14.66 8.32
C GLU A 80 -18.19 -16.18 8.49
N ARG A 81 -17.86 -16.98 7.48
CA ARG A 81 -17.96 -18.44 7.51
C ARG A 81 -17.19 -19.04 8.69
N LEU A 82 -15.94 -18.64 8.87
CA LEU A 82 -15.09 -19.10 9.97
C LEU A 82 -15.65 -18.68 11.34
N SER A 83 -16.16 -17.46 11.45
CA SER A 83 -16.78 -16.98 12.69
C SER A 83 -18.04 -17.78 13.06
N ALA A 84 -18.88 -18.10 12.08
CA ALA A 84 -20.08 -18.90 12.29
C ALA A 84 -19.73 -20.34 12.69
N GLU A 85 -18.71 -20.92 12.05
CA GLU A 85 -18.21 -22.24 12.39
C GLU A 85 -17.62 -22.29 13.81
N ALA A 86 -16.81 -21.30 14.20
CA ALA A 86 -16.26 -21.19 15.54
C ALA A 86 -17.37 -21.07 16.61
N ARG A 87 -18.39 -20.23 16.36
CA ARG A 87 -19.56 -20.10 17.24
C ARG A 87 -20.31 -21.42 17.40
N ARG A 88 -20.51 -22.15 16.29
CA ARG A 88 -21.17 -23.46 16.32
C ARG A 88 -20.39 -24.46 17.16
N ARG A 89 -19.08 -24.59 16.94
CA ARG A 89 -18.20 -25.48 17.72
C ARG A 89 -18.20 -25.13 19.22
N GLN A 90 -18.21 -23.84 19.55
CA GLN A 90 -18.30 -23.37 20.94
C GLN A 90 -19.65 -23.71 21.57
N ALA A 91 -20.77 -23.56 20.85
CA ALA A 91 -22.08 -24.00 21.32
C ALA A 91 -22.16 -25.51 21.53
N GLU A 92 -21.63 -26.29 20.58
CA GLU A 92 -21.53 -27.75 20.69
C GLU A 92 -20.67 -28.18 21.89
N CYS A 93 -19.56 -27.48 22.15
CA CYS A 93 -18.72 -27.73 23.32
C CYS A 93 -19.50 -27.51 24.62
N ARG A 94 -20.19 -26.36 24.78
CA ARG A 94 -20.95 -26.05 26.00
C ARG A 94 -22.10 -27.01 26.25
N ALA A 95 -22.62 -27.64 25.21
CA ALA A 95 -23.67 -28.66 25.33
C ALA A 95 -23.14 -30.00 25.88
N ARG A 96 -21.82 -30.23 25.94
CA ARG A 96 -21.23 -31.45 26.50
C ARG A 96 -21.15 -31.36 28.02
N ALA A 97 -21.49 -32.45 28.69
CA ALA A 97 -21.51 -32.55 30.15
C ALA A 97 -20.14 -32.27 30.80
N ASP A 98 -19.06 -32.69 30.14
CA ASP A 98 -17.70 -32.58 30.68
C ASP A 98 -16.93 -31.38 30.09
N SER A 99 -17.64 -30.36 29.60
CA SER A 99 -17.00 -29.13 29.13
C SER A 99 -16.71 -28.17 30.28
N ARG A 100 -15.68 -27.33 30.13
CA ARG A 100 -15.38 -26.26 31.08
C ARG A 100 -15.21 -24.93 30.37
N GLU A 101 -15.67 -23.85 30.99
CA GLU A 101 -15.39 -22.50 30.52
C GLU A 101 -14.09 -21.99 31.14
N VAL A 102 -13.18 -21.52 30.30
CA VAL A 102 -11.91 -20.92 30.71
C VAL A 102 -11.88 -19.45 30.27
N PRO A 103 -11.43 -18.52 31.13
CA PRO A 103 -11.26 -17.13 30.71
C PRO A 103 -10.16 -17.03 29.65
N ILE A 104 -10.36 -16.14 28.67
CA ILE A 104 -9.40 -15.87 27.60
C ILE A 104 -9.21 -14.38 27.36
N GLU A 105 -8.07 -14.02 26.79
CA GLU A 105 -7.84 -12.71 26.20
C GLU A 105 -7.93 -12.84 24.67
N ASP A 106 -9.09 -12.48 24.09
CA ASP A 106 -9.34 -12.59 22.65
C ASP A 106 -9.08 -11.29 21.86
N GLY A 107 -8.62 -10.25 22.56
CA GLY A 107 -8.40 -8.92 21.98
C GLY A 107 -9.67 -8.10 21.75
N SER A 108 -10.85 -8.58 22.18
CA SER A 108 -12.11 -7.82 22.13
C SER A 108 -12.17 -6.69 23.17
N GLY A 109 -11.34 -6.78 24.21
CA GLY A 109 -11.39 -5.89 25.38
C GLY A 109 -12.46 -6.26 26.40
N ASP A 110 -13.16 -7.39 26.22
CA ASP A 110 -14.08 -7.93 27.23
C ASP A 110 -13.31 -8.69 28.32
N PRO A 111 -13.28 -8.20 29.57
CA PRO A 111 -12.60 -8.88 30.67
C PRO A 111 -13.30 -10.17 31.11
N ALA A 112 -14.55 -10.40 30.66
CA ALA A 112 -15.33 -11.59 30.94
C ALA A 112 -15.34 -12.58 29.75
N ALA A 113 -14.48 -12.39 28.74
CA ALA A 113 -14.39 -13.31 27.61
C ALA A 113 -14.00 -14.72 28.08
N THR A 114 -14.83 -15.71 27.76
CA THR A 114 -14.59 -17.13 28.06
C THR A 114 -14.60 -17.99 26.81
N TYR A 115 -13.83 -19.08 26.86
CA TYR A 115 -13.76 -20.12 25.85
C TYR A 115 -14.20 -21.45 26.45
N CYS A 116 -15.07 -22.17 25.76
CA CYS A 116 -15.39 -23.54 26.11
C CYS A 116 -14.25 -24.46 25.70
N GLN A 117 -13.59 -25.07 26.68
CA GLN A 117 -12.62 -26.13 26.49
C GLN A 117 -13.34 -27.48 26.67
N PRO A 118 -13.29 -28.39 25.68
CA PRO A 118 -13.75 -29.75 25.88
C PRO A 118 -12.90 -30.42 26.96
N ALA A 119 -13.46 -31.36 27.74
CA ALA A 119 -12.63 -32.25 28.56
C ALA A 119 -11.51 -32.79 27.68
N GLU A 120 -10.27 -32.73 28.18
CA GLU A 120 -9.19 -33.45 27.53
C GLU A 120 -9.60 -34.91 27.61
N ASP A 121 -9.85 -35.53 26.44
CA ASP A 121 -9.96 -36.97 26.34
C ASP A 121 -8.63 -37.50 26.86
N GLY A 122 -8.59 -37.85 28.14
CA GLY A 122 -7.40 -38.43 28.76
C GLY A 122 -6.98 -39.60 27.88
N ASP A 123 -5.72 -39.56 27.45
CA ASP A 123 -4.99 -40.60 26.72
C ASP A 123 -5.75 -41.93 26.69
N ARG A 124 -6.23 -42.32 25.51
CA ARG A 124 -6.74 -43.67 25.29
C ARG A 124 -6.03 -44.33 24.13
#